data_AF-A0A919N1D8-F1
#
_entry.id   AF-A0A919N1D8-F1
#
_cell.length_a   1.000
_cell.length_b   1.000
_cell.length_c   1.000
_cell.angle_alpha   90.00
_cell.angle_beta   90.00
_cell.angle_gamma   90.00
#
_symmetry.space_group_name_H-M   'P 1'
#
loop_
_entity.id
_entity.type
_entity.pdbx_description
1 polymer ?
#
loop_
_entity_poly.entity_id
_entity_poly.type
_entity_poly.pdbx_seq_one_letter_code
_entity_poly.pdbx_strand_id
1 'polypeptide(L)'
;MAMTGEDLFGELVEPLYADRAVQRSTMMGLPCVRYNGRFFASLERRSGALLVKVPPRRVAALIADGVGEPFAPAGRIFREWVALPHPDRQLWSDLLTEARHHAAGTPAEIAGFRGFGEAGLKFLIGLERDNTKRFFDTHRPVYRQELLEPAKAFVTALGQVLHQRVSAALHAEPRVGGSLFRIANDLRFAPDRPPYKPHLDFVFWEGPNGPKRDPALILRIGAAEILLGCGVMPRSGPALAAYRGALRDDARVADLNRHVTRLQDSGAELSEPTRRHHPAGFDPAGPAARFALRDGWHLVNRYPHPAEITTPALVNWCADRFVPFAPVHSWLTQADQTVSAGA
;
A
#
# COMPACT_ATOMS: atom_id res chain seq x y z
N MET A 1 14.45 37.71 -30.33
CA MET A 1 15.63 37.36 -29.51
C MET A 1 15.55 35.88 -29.20
N ALA A 2 16.66 35.14 -29.22
CA ALA A 2 16.66 33.77 -28.73
C ALA A 2 16.32 33.81 -27.23
N MET A 3 15.33 33.02 -26.81
CA MET A 3 14.91 32.90 -25.42
C MET A 3 16.07 32.32 -24.61
N THR A 4 16.47 32.99 -23.53
CA THR A 4 17.55 32.50 -22.67
C THR A 4 17.05 31.34 -21.80
N GLY A 5 17.97 30.56 -21.24
CA GLY A 5 17.61 29.53 -20.26
C GLY A 5 16.93 30.12 -19.01
N GLU A 6 17.26 31.36 -18.63
CA GLU A 6 16.59 32.06 -17.53
C GLU A 6 15.15 32.43 -17.87
N ASP A 7 14.90 32.96 -19.07
CA ASP A 7 13.56 33.29 -19.55
C ASP A 7 12.69 32.02 -19.63
N LEU A 8 13.23 30.95 -20.22
CA LEU A 8 12.51 29.67 -20.36
C LEU A 8 12.22 29.03 -19.00
N PHE A 9 13.17 29.07 -18.07
CA PHE A 9 12.95 28.56 -16.71
C PHE A 9 11.84 29.34 -16.00
N GLY A 10 11.88 30.67 -16.06
CA GLY A 10 10.84 31.53 -15.52
C GLY A 10 9.47 31.20 -16.10
N GLU A 11 9.37 31.10 -17.42
CA GLU A 11 8.13 30.80 -18.11
C GLU A 11 7.54 29.42 -17.72
N LEU A 12 8.36 28.39 -17.62
CA LEU A 12 7.89 27.04 -17.31
C LEU A 12 7.55 26.85 -15.82
N VAL A 13 8.26 27.54 -14.93
CA VAL A 13 8.13 27.37 -13.49
C VAL A 13 7.06 28.29 -12.89
N GLU A 14 6.87 29.50 -13.43
CA GLU A 14 5.92 30.48 -12.88
C GLU A 14 4.48 29.93 -12.76
N PRO A 15 3.91 29.21 -13.75
CA PRO A 15 2.60 28.60 -13.64
C PRO A 15 2.50 27.52 -12.55
N LEU A 16 3.62 26.85 -12.21
CA LEU A 16 3.61 25.78 -11.21
C LEU A 16 3.27 26.29 -9.82
N TYR A 17 3.53 27.57 -9.51
CA TYR A 17 3.22 28.18 -8.21
C TYR A 17 1.72 28.36 -7.95
N ALA A 18 0.85 28.09 -8.94
CA ALA A 18 -0.59 27.99 -8.71
C ALA A 18 -0.95 26.83 -7.76
N ASP A 19 -0.13 25.77 -7.72
CA ASP A 19 -0.24 24.72 -6.70
C ASP A 19 0.48 25.16 -5.42
N ARG A 20 -0.26 25.22 -4.30
CA ARG A 20 0.28 25.60 -2.98
C ARG A 20 1.36 24.66 -2.45
N ALA A 21 1.44 23.43 -2.96
CA ALA A 21 2.52 22.49 -2.66
C ALA A 21 3.86 22.91 -3.32
N VAL A 22 3.81 23.76 -4.36
CA VAL A 22 4.99 24.26 -5.07
C VAL A 22 5.47 25.58 -4.44
N GLN A 23 6.75 25.65 -4.08
CA GLN A 23 7.33 26.79 -3.37
C GLN A 23 8.61 27.28 -4.03
N ARG A 24 8.77 28.60 -4.07
CA ARG A 24 10.03 29.28 -4.40
C ARG A 24 11.04 29.03 -3.29
N SER A 25 12.29 28.75 -3.65
CA SER A 25 13.39 28.58 -2.70
C SER A 25 14.73 28.92 -3.34
N THR A 26 15.80 28.73 -2.57
CA THR A 26 17.17 28.83 -3.05
C THR A 26 17.98 27.61 -2.62
N MET A 27 18.92 27.19 -3.46
CA MET A 27 19.92 26.14 -3.18
C MET A 27 21.27 26.66 -3.63
N MET A 28 22.21 26.82 -2.70
CA MET A 28 23.55 27.38 -3.02
C MET A 28 23.49 28.74 -3.72
N GLY A 29 22.49 29.57 -3.40
CA GLY A 29 22.27 30.88 -4.04
C GLY A 29 21.59 30.84 -5.41
N LEU A 30 21.32 29.64 -5.95
CA LEU A 30 20.58 29.46 -7.19
C LEU A 30 19.06 29.50 -6.93
N PRO A 31 18.25 30.05 -7.85
CA PRO A 31 16.80 29.98 -7.75
C PRO A 31 16.34 28.53 -7.91
N CYS A 32 15.44 28.09 -7.02
CA CYS A 32 14.99 26.71 -6.94
C CYS A 32 13.48 26.62 -6.74
N VAL A 33 12.96 25.45 -7.08
CA VAL A 33 11.57 25.07 -6.90
C VAL A 33 11.49 23.84 -6.00
N ARG A 34 10.58 23.89 -5.03
CA ARG A 34 10.26 22.76 -4.14
C ARG A 34 8.84 22.29 -4.36
N TYR A 35 8.59 21.00 -4.16
CA TYR A 35 7.26 20.40 -4.05
C TYR A 35 7.16 19.72 -2.69
N ASN A 36 6.18 20.10 -1.86
CA ASN A 36 6.04 19.63 -0.47
C ASN A 36 7.36 19.67 0.33
N GLY A 37 8.10 20.79 0.20
CA GLY A 37 9.38 21.00 0.89
C GLY A 37 10.60 20.28 0.27
N ARG A 38 10.42 19.45 -0.76
CA ARG A 38 11.51 18.72 -1.46
C ARG A 38 11.91 19.46 -2.73
N PHE A 39 13.20 19.73 -2.93
CA PHE A 39 13.71 20.35 -4.15
C PHE A 39 13.51 19.45 -5.37
N PHE A 40 13.10 20.04 -6.50
CA PHE A 40 12.94 19.30 -7.75
C PHE A 40 13.53 19.98 -8.99
N ALA A 41 13.68 21.30 -8.96
CA ALA A 41 14.30 22.03 -10.06
C ALA A 41 15.08 23.25 -9.57
N SER A 42 16.08 23.65 -10.34
CA SER A 42 16.89 24.85 -10.12
C SER A 42 17.40 25.37 -11.47
N LEU A 43 17.80 26.63 -11.52
CA LEU A 43 18.50 27.20 -12.69
C LEU A 43 19.95 27.53 -12.31
N GLU A 44 20.91 27.03 -13.09
CA GLU A 44 22.29 27.48 -12.99
C GLU A 44 22.47 28.79 -13.77
N ARG A 45 22.56 29.91 -13.06
CA ARG A 45 22.56 31.25 -13.68
C ARG A 45 23.71 31.52 -14.66
N ARG A 46 24.86 30.86 -14.51
CA ARG A 46 26.04 31.13 -15.35
C ARG A 46 25.93 30.49 -16.73
N SER A 47 25.51 29.24 -16.77
CA SER A 47 25.33 28.47 -18.01
C SER A 47 23.94 28.66 -18.62
N GLY A 48 22.96 29.09 -17.80
CA GLY A 48 21.55 29.03 -18.17
C GLY A 48 20.99 27.61 -18.14
N ALA A 49 21.72 26.64 -17.57
CA ALA A 49 21.29 25.24 -17.56
C ALA A 49 20.13 25.01 -16.57
N LEU A 50 19.15 24.23 -17.01
CA LEU A 50 18.15 23.67 -16.11
C LEU A 50 18.80 22.55 -15.29
N LEU A 51 18.66 22.60 -13.98
CA LEU A 51 19.00 21.51 -13.07
C LEU A 51 17.71 20.85 -12.61
N VAL A 52 17.53 19.56 -12.88
CA VAL A 52 16.34 18.81 -12.46
C VAL A 52 16.71 17.60 -11.62
N LYS A 53 15.85 17.32 -10.63
CA LYS A 53 15.97 16.16 -9.76
C LYS A 53 15.06 15.02 -10.23
N VAL A 54 15.63 13.96 -10.79
CA VAL A 54 14.92 12.79 -11.33
C VAL A 54 15.57 11.47 -10.83
N PRO A 55 14.91 10.30 -10.95
CA PRO A 55 15.49 9.04 -10.47
C PRO A 55 16.88 8.75 -11.05
N PRO A 56 17.80 8.09 -10.33
CA PRO A 56 19.18 7.86 -10.81
C PRO A 56 19.28 7.14 -12.16
N ARG A 57 18.34 6.23 -12.45
CA ARG A 57 18.25 5.56 -13.75
C ARG A 57 17.95 6.55 -14.88
N ARG A 58 17.09 7.54 -14.63
CA ARG A 58 16.77 8.60 -15.59
C ARG A 58 17.96 9.53 -15.81
N VAL A 59 18.65 9.93 -14.73
CA VAL A 59 19.90 10.70 -14.82
C VAL A 59 20.92 9.98 -15.72
N ALA A 60 21.15 8.69 -15.48
CA ALA A 60 22.06 7.89 -16.27
C ALA A 60 21.67 7.83 -17.77
N ALA A 61 20.37 7.68 -18.07
CA ALA A 61 19.87 7.68 -19.45
C ALA A 61 20.09 9.02 -20.15
N LEU A 62 19.72 10.15 -19.50
CA LEU A 62 19.88 11.49 -20.08
C LEU A 62 21.35 11.82 -20.39
N ILE A 63 22.27 11.35 -19.54
CA ILE A 63 23.72 11.53 -19.78
C ILE A 63 24.20 10.62 -20.92
N ALA A 64 23.77 9.36 -20.95
CA ALA A 64 24.15 8.43 -22.01
C ALA A 64 23.67 8.88 -23.40
N ASP A 65 22.48 9.50 -23.46
CA ASP A 65 21.89 10.03 -24.69
C ASP A 65 22.51 11.38 -25.11
N GLY A 66 23.45 11.94 -24.34
CA GLY A 66 24.08 13.24 -24.62
C GLY A 66 23.16 14.45 -24.39
N VAL A 67 22.00 14.24 -23.76
CA VAL A 67 20.98 15.26 -23.49
C VAL A 67 21.33 16.09 -22.25
N GLY A 68 22.00 15.48 -21.27
CA GLY A 68 22.35 16.12 -20.01
C GLY A 68 23.77 15.81 -19.53
N GLU A 69 24.20 16.58 -18.54
CA GLU A 69 25.52 16.50 -17.92
C GLU A 69 25.42 16.17 -16.42
N PRO A 70 26.43 15.50 -15.82
CA PRO A 70 26.44 15.27 -14.38
C PRO A 70 26.40 16.57 -13.58
N PHE A 71 25.48 16.68 -12.62
CA PHE A 71 25.51 17.78 -11.66
C PHE A 71 26.48 17.46 -10.52
N ALA A 72 27.63 18.14 -10.50
CA ALA A 72 28.72 17.89 -9.55
C ALA A 72 29.25 19.16 -8.86
N PRO A 73 28.41 19.90 -8.10
CA PRO A 73 28.87 21.09 -7.39
C PRO A 73 30.01 20.74 -6.42
N ALA A 74 31.08 21.54 -6.44
CA ALA A 74 32.30 21.32 -5.66
C ALA A 74 32.91 19.91 -5.83
N GLY A 75 32.75 19.31 -7.02
CA GLY A 75 33.31 17.99 -7.35
C GLY A 75 32.54 16.79 -6.80
N ARG A 76 31.44 17.01 -6.05
CA ARG A 76 30.60 15.92 -5.53
C ARG A 76 29.44 15.66 -6.48
N ILE A 77 29.37 14.47 -7.06
CA ILE A 77 28.26 14.07 -7.94
C ILE A 77 26.97 13.84 -7.14
N PHE A 78 25.89 14.47 -7.57
CA PHE A 78 24.54 14.26 -7.06
C PHE A 78 23.80 13.31 -8.00
N ARG A 79 23.68 12.04 -7.64
CA ARG A 79 23.18 10.96 -8.54
C ARG A 79 21.73 11.10 -9.00
N GLU A 80 20.95 11.95 -8.35
CA GLU A 80 19.56 12.24 -8.71
C GLU A 80 19.42 13.58 -9.45
N TRP A 81 20.52 14.26 -9.74
CA TRP A 81 20.51 15.57 -10.40
C TRP A 81 21.27 15.53 -11.72
N VAL A 82 20.69 16.18 -12.72
CA VAL A 82 21.26 16.32 -14.06
C VAL A 82 21.15 17.78 -14.50
N ALA A 83 22.18 18.26 -15.18
CA ALA A 83 22.20 19.59 -15.79
C ALA A 83 21.84 19.48 -17.28
N LEU A 84 20.95 20.36 -17.75
CA LEU A 84 20.47 20.43 -19.13
C LEU A 84 20.97 21.76 -19.72
N PRO A 85 22.15 21.76 -20.39
CA PRO A 85 22.83 22.99 -20.79
C PRO A 85 22.15 23.72 -21.96
N HIS A 86 21.37 23.01 -22.77
CA HIS A 86 20.69 23.56 -23.93
C HIS A 86 19.20 23.82 -23.62
N PRO A 87 18.73 25.08 -23.71
CA PRO A 87 17.31 25.40 -23.58
C PRO A 87 16.47 24.70 -24.64
N ASP A 88 15.58 23.81 -24.21
CA ASP A 88 14.59 23.15 -25.03
C ASP A 88 13.27 23.15 -24.26
N ARG A 89 12.28 23.88 -24.79
CA ARG A 89 11.00 24.09 -24.12
C ARG A 89 10.27 22.78 -23.83
N GLN A 90 10.20 21.88 -24.81
CA GLN A 90 9.43 20.66 -24.68
C GLN A 90 10.11 19.73 -23.67
N LEU A 91 11.41 19.50 -23.86
CA LEU A 91 12.20 18.67 -22.97
C LEU A 91 12.19 19.18 -21.53
N TRP A 92 12.37 20.49 -21.33
CA TRP A 92 12.37 21.07 -19.98
C TRP A 92 10.99 20.97 -19.32
N SER A 93 9.90 21.19 -20.07
CA SER A 93 8.55 21.02 -19.56
C SER A 93 8.28 19.58 -19.10
N ASP A 94 8.67 18.60 -19.92
CA ASP A 94 8.50 17.17 -19.62
C ASP A 94 9.33 16.75 -18.40
N LEU A 95 10.58 17.21 -18.32
CA LEU A 95 11.47 16.91 -17.18
C LEU A 95 11.07 17.63 -15.89
N LEU A 96 10.53 18.85 -15.96
CA LEU A 96 9.96 19.53 -14.80
C LEU A 96 8.74 18.78 -14.26
N THR A 97 7.90 18.26 -15.14
CA THR A 97 6.78 17.38 -14.77
C THR A 97 7.30 16.09 -14.11
N GLU A 98 8.26 15.40 -14.72
CA GLU A 98 8.88 14.18 -14.17
C GLU A 98 9.54 14.46 -12.80
N ALA A 99 10.30 15.54 -12.67
CA ALA A 99 10.99 15.94 -11.45
C ALA A 99 10.01 16.29 -10.33
N ARG A 100 8.90 16.98 -10.64
CA ARG A 100 7.84 17.25 -9.67
C ARG A 100 7.19 15.95 -9.19
N HIS A 101 6.91 15.00 -10.09
CA HIS A 101 6.42 13.68 -9.71
C HIS A 101 7.42 12.91 -8.83
N HIS A 102 8.71 12.97 -9.15
CA HIS A 102 9.75 12.37 -8.32
C HIS A 102 9.82 13.04 -6.93
N ALA A 103 9.70 14.36 -6.86
CA ALA A 103 9.71 15.11 -5.61
C ALA A 103 8.44 14.95 -4.77
N ALA A 104 7.32 14.53 -5.34
CA ALA A 104 6.16 14.09 -4.55
C ALA A 104 6.54 12.96 -3.58
N GLY A 105 7.54 12.15 -3.94
CA GLY A 105 8.00 11.04 -3.13
C GLY A 105 7.12 9.81 -3.27
N THR A 106 7.65 8.66 -2.85
CA THR A 106 6.81 7.47 -2.75
C THR A 106 5.88 7.59 -1.54
N PRO A 107 4.69 6.94 -1.55
CA PRO A 107 3.83 6.85 -0.37
C PRO A 107 4.57 6.41 0.90
N ALA A 108 5.54 5.49 0.76
CA ALA A 108 6.39 5.06 1.86
C ALA A 108 7.27 6.19 2.43
N GLU A 109 7.86 7.02 1.57
CA GLU A 109 8.66 8.17 2.00
C GLU A 109 7.81 9.22 2.69
N ILE A 110 6.62 9.54 2.15
CA ILE A 110 5.68 10.52 2.70
C ILE A 110 5.21 10.07 4.08
N ALA A 111 4.88 8.78 4.23
CA ALA A 111 4.45 8.21 5.49
C ALA A 111 5.59 7.98 6.50
N GLY A 112 6.85 8.20 6.11
CA GLY A 112 8.02 7.92 6.94
C GLY A 112 8.30 6.43 7.16
N PHE A 113 7.72 5.54 6.35
CA PHE A 113 7.97 4.10 6.44
C PHE A 113 9.37 3.77 5.90
N ARG A 114 10.16 3.05 6.71
CA ARG A 114 11.53 2.64 6.37
C ARG A 114 11.70 1.13 6.25
N GLY A 115 10.63 0.36 6.46
CA GLY A 115 10.71 -1.08 6.71
C GLY A 115 10.36 -1.42 8.16
N PHE A 116 10.14 -2.71 8.42
CA PHE A 116 10.11 -3.22 9.80
C PHE A 116 11.54 -3.46 10.28
N GLY A 117 11.84 -3.08 11.51
CA GLY A 117 13.18 -3.24 12.05
C GLY A 117 13.52 -4.69 12.34
N GLU A 118 14.78 -5.08 12.15
CA GLU A 118 15.24 -6.45 12.42
C GLU A 118 15.00 -6.88 13.87
N ALA A 119 15.18 -5.96 14.83
CA ALA A 119 14.91 -6.22 16.24
C ALA A 119 13.42 -6.49 16.50
N GLY A 120 12.53 -5.83 15.74
CA GLY A 120 11.09 -6.09 15.75
C GLY A 120 10.75 -7.49 15.23
N LEU A 121 11.33 -7.90 14.11
CA LEU A 121 11.13 -9.24 13.56
C LEU A 121 11.68 -10.34 14.51
N LYS A 122 12.86 -10.11 15.10
CA LYS A 122 13.43 -10.98 16.15
C LYS A 122 12.54 -11.04 17.39
N PHE A 123 11.88 -9.95 17.75
CA PHE A 123 10.89 -9.94 18.83
C PHE A 123 9.70 -10.87 18.52
N LEU A 124 9.19 -10.91 17.28
CA LEU A 124 8.11 -11.85 16.93
C LEU A 124 8.55 -13.31 17.08
N ILE A 125 9.76 -13.66 16.63
CA ILE A 125 10.35 -15.00 16.84
C ILE A 125 10.48 -15.30 18.34
N GLY A 126 10.96 -14.34 19.14
CA GLY A 126 11.06 -14.48 20.58
C GLY A 126 9.71 -14.69 21.26
N LEU A 127 8.67 -13.99 20.78
CA LEU A 127 7.31 -14.08 21.30
C LEU A 127 6.63 -15.41 20.97
N GLU A 128 7.03 -16.10 19.90
CA GLU A 128 6.62 -17.50 19.65
C GLU A 128 7.20 -18.47 20.68
N ARG A 129 8.42 -18.18 21.17
CA ARG A 129 9.14 -19.04 22.12
C ARG A 129 8.77 -18.77 23.57
N ASP A 130 8.58 -17.50 23.95
CA ASP A 130 8.17 -17.06 25.29
C ASP A 130 7.00 -16.07 25.17
N ASN A 131 5.77 -16.60 25.17
CA ASN A 131 4.54 -15.81 25.11
C ASN A 131 4.04 -15.44 26.52
N THR A 132 4.92 -14.94 27.39
CA THR A 132 4.52 -14.48 28.73
C THR A 132 4.36 -12.96 28.79
N LYS A 133 3.54 -12.48 29.73
CA LYS A 133 3.44 -11.05 30.04
C LYS A 133 4.80 -10.44 30.40
N ARG A 134 5.63 -11.19 31.12
CA ARG A 134 6.98 -10.78 31.50
C ARG A 134 7.84 -10.53 30.26
N PHE A 135 7.92 -11.49 29.34
CA PHE A 135 8.67 -11.33 28.09
C PHE A 135 8.22 -10.09 27.32
N PHE A 136 6.90 -9.93 27.15
CA PHE A 136 6.35 -8.78 26.43
C PHE A 136 6.68 -7.46 27.12
N ASP A 137 6.54 -7.37 28.45
CA ASP A 137 6.82 -6.16 29.21
C ASP A 137 8.29 -5.75 29.08
N THR A 138 9.21 -6.70 29.16
CA THR A 138 10.66 -6.48 28.97
C THR A 138 10.97 -5.96 27.55
N HIS A 139 10.30 -6.47 26.52
CA HIS A 139 10.56 -6.10 25.11
C HIS A 139 9.60 -5.03 24.57
N ARG A 140 8.75 -4.45 25.42
CA ARG A 140 7.75 -3.45 25.03
C ARG A 140 8.33 -2.25 24.27
N PRO A 141 9.53 -1.72 24.60
CA PRO A 141 10.16 -0.66 23.81
C PRO A 141 10.44 -1.10 22.37
N VAL A 142 10.99 -2.30 22.15
CA VAL A 142 11.28 -2.88 20.83
C VAL A 142 9.99 -3.05 20.03
N TYR A 143 8.95 -3.66 20.63
CA TYR A 143 7.65 -3.77 19.98
C TYR A 143 7.11 -2.42 19.52
N ARG A 144 7.21 -1.37 20.34
CA ARG A 144 6.70 -0.05 19.97
C ARG A 144 7.49 0.59 18.83
N GLN A 145 8.82 0.65 18.96
CA GLN A 145 9.68 1.40 18.05
C GLN A 145 9.91 0.68 16.72
N GLU A 146 10.06 -0.65 16.75
CA GLU A 146 10.51 -1.44 15.58
C GLU A 146 9.35 -2.12 14.84
N LEU A 147 8.17 -2.21 15.47
CA LEU A 147 6.99 -2.82 14.88
C LEU A 147 5.80 -1.86 14.84
N LEU A 148 5.32 -1.37 15.98
CA LEU A 148 4.06 -0.63 16.03
C LEU A 148 4.10 0.70 15.28
N GLU A 149 5.12 1.54 15.51
CA GLU A 149 5.23 2.81 14.77
C GLU A 149 5.49 2.60 13.27
N PRO A 150 6.41 1.70 12.84
CA PRO A 150 6.54 1.33 11.44
C PRO A 150 5.24 0.76 10.84
N ALA A 151 4.46 -0.01 11.59
CA ALA A 151 3.18 -0.54 11.13
C ALA A 151 2.15 0.57 10.83
N LYS A 152 2.12 1.64 11.63
CA LYS A 152 1.27 2.79 11.36
C LYS A 152 1.70 3.54 10.09
N ALA A 153 3.01 3.78 9.94
CA ALA A 153 3.55 4.38 8.73
C ALA A 153 3.27 3.50 7.50
N PHE A 154 3.39 2.18 7.64
CA PHE A 154 3.08 1.20 6.61
C PHE A 154 1.61 1.24 6.21
N VAL A 155 0.67 1.33 7.16
CA VAL A 155 -0.77 1.48 6.86
C VAL A 155 -1.04 2.72 6.03
N THR A 156 -0.45 3.87 6.39
CA THR A 156 -0.62 5.11 5.63
C THR A 156 -0.09 4.95 4.20
N ALA A 157 1.13 4.41 4.05
CA ALA A 157 1.76 4.25 2.75
C ALA A 157 1.04 3.24 1.86
N LEU A 158 0.74 2.05 2.39
CA LEU A 158 0.05 1.00 1.65
C LEU A 158 -1.39 1.40 1.33
N GLY A 159 -2.09 2.05 2.26
CA GLY A 159 -3.44 2.58 2.03
C GLY A 159 -3.51 3.46 0.79
N GLN A 160 -2.60 4.43 0.66
CA GLN A 160 -2.52 5.31 -0.51
C GLN A 160 -2.34 4.53 -1.83
N VAL A 161 -1.49 3.49 -1.84
CA VAL A 161 -1.27 2.66 -3.03
C VAL A 161 -2.50 1.81 -3.35
N LEU A 162 -3.15 1.25 -2.32
CA LEU A 162 -4.36 0.43 -2.48
C LEU A 162 -5.56 1.25 -2.95
N HIS A 163 -5.67 2.52 -2.55
CA HIS A 163 -6.70 3.44 -3.05
C HIS A 163 -6.64 3.61 -4.56
N GLN A 164 -5.43 3.63 -5.12
CA GLN A 164 -5.21 3.79 -6.56
C GLN A 164 -5.37 2.47 -7.33
N ARG A 165 -4.92 1.36 -6.75
CA ARG A 165 -4.73 0.09 -7.47
C ARG A 165 -5.81 -0.96 -7.22
N VAL A 166 -6.58 -0.82 -6.14
CA VAL A 166 -7.62 -1.78 -5.76
C VAL A 166 -8.98 -1.11 -5.65
N SER A 167 -9.13 -0.14 -4.75
CA SER A 167 -10.39 0.57 -4.55
C SER A 167 -10.18 1.86 -3.76
N ALA A 168 -10.66 2.99 -4.30
CA ALA A 168 -10.62 4.28 -3.64
C ALA A 168 -11.52 4.35 -2.39
N ALA A 169 -12.44 3.40 -2.22
CA ALA A 169 -13.37 3.35 -1.08
C ALA A 169 -12.81 2.59 0.14
N LEU A 170 -11.58 2.07 0.06
CA LEU A 170 -10.94 1.40 1.19
C LEU A 170 -10.67 2.38 2.34
N HIS A 171 -10.91 1.92 3.56
CA HIS A 171 -10.45 2.57 4.78
C HIS A 171 -9.03 2.09 5.12
N ALA A 172 -8.15 3.05 5.40
CA ALA A 172 -6.78 2.81 5.85
C ALA A 172 -6.49 3.70 7.06
N GLU A 173 -6.68 3.17 8.27
CA GLU A 173 -6.58 3.92 9.51
C GLU A 173 -5.33 3.51 10.31
N PRO A 174 -4.29 4.36 10.41
CA PRO A 174 -2.98 4.01 10.99
C PRO A 174 -3.00 4.02 12.53
N ARG A 175 -3.91 3.24 13.12
CA ARG A 175 -4.12 3.12 14.56
C ARG A 175 -4.57 1.72 14.95
N VAL A 176 -4.27 1.34 16.18
CA VAL A 176 -4.82 0.12 16.78
C VAL A 176 -6.33 0.24 16.94
N GLY A 177 -7.07 -0.76 16.49
CA GLY A 177 -8.53 -0.73 16.38
C GLY A 177 -9.06 -0.03 15.11
N GLY A 178 -8.17 0.48 14.25
CA GLY A 178 -8.45 0.81 12.85
C GLY A 178 -7.91 -0.32 11.96
N SER A 179 -6.97 0.00 11.07
CA SER A 179 -6.32 -0.98 10.19
C SER A 179 -5.27 -1.86 10.88
N LEU A 180 -5.06 -1.69 12.20
CA LEU A 180 -4.21 -2.56 13.01
C LEU A 180 -5.01 -3.25 14.09
N PHE A 181 -4.91 -4.57 14.20
CA PHE A 181 -5.47 -5.27 15.35
C PHE A 181 -4.54 -5.23 16.57
N ARG A 182 -5.14 -5.40 17.75
CA ARG A 182 -4.39 -5.54 18.99
C ARG A 182 -3.55 -6.81 18.93
N ILE A 183 -2.30 -6.69 19.36
CA ILE A 183 -1.39 -7.83 19.53
C ILE A 183 -1.79 -8.69 20.73
N ALA A 184 -2.39 -8.11 21.77
CA ALA A 184 -2.92 -8.87 22.90
C ALA A 184 -4.19 -9.63 22.50
N ASN A 185 -4.29 -10.89 22.93
CA ASN A 185 -5.49 -11.70 22.79
C ASN A 185 -6.55 -11.32 23.83
N ASP A 186 -7.81 -11.46 23.45
CA ASP A 186 -8.93 -11.34 24.38
C ASP A 186 -9.16 -12.71 25.05
N LEU A 187 -8.74 -12.83 26.30
CA LEU A 187 -8.74 -14.10 27.03
C LEU A 187 -10.05 -14.38 27.77
N ARG A 188 -11.02 -13.44 27.76
CA ARG A 188 -12.27 -13.57 28.53
C ARG A 188 -13.08 -14.82 28.21
N PHE A 189 -13.01 -15.27 26.95
CA PHE A 189 -13.75 -16.44 26.45
C PHE A 189 -12.84 -17.61 26.06
N ALA A 190 -11.53 -17.47 26.23
CA ALA A 190 -10.53 -18.47 25.85
C ALA A 190 -9.27 -18.31 26.73
N PRO A 191 -9.39 -18.61 28.04
CA PRO A 191 -8.34 -18.31 29.03
C PRO A 191 -7.03 -19.07 28.76
N ASP A 192 -7.10 -20.23 28.11
CA ASP A 192 -5.94 -21.08 27.82
C ASP A 192 -5.12 -20.60 26.60
N ARG A 193 -5.56 -19.55 25.90
CA ARG A 193 -4.80 -19.00 24.77
C ARG A 193 -3.60 -18.19 25.26
N PRO A 194 -2.52 -18.12 24.48
CA PRO A 194 -1.39 -17.24 24.79
C PRO A 194 -1.87 -15.77 24.88
N PRO A 195 -1.30 -14.96 25.79
CA PRO A 195 -1.71 -13.58 26.00
C PRO A 195 -1.46 -12.67 24.79
N TYR A 196 -0.51 -13.01 23.91
CA TYR A 196 -0.18 -12.22 22.73
C TYR A 196 -0.17 -13.07 21.46
N LYS A 197 -0.46 -12.40 20.35
CA LYS A 197 -0.26 -12.93 19.01
C LYS A 197 1.20 -12.73 18.60
N PRO A 198 1.91 -13.76 18.12
CA PRO A 198 3.26 -13.62 17.60
C PRO A 198 3.31 -13.02 16.18
N HIS A 199 2.38 -12.12 15.87
CA HIS A 199 2.25 -11.50 14.56
C HIS A 199 1.50 -10.17 14.67
N LEU A 200 1.67 -9.33 13.66
CA LEU A 200 0.83 -8.17 13.41
C LEU A 200 -0.26 -8.55 12.40
N ASP A 201 -1.51 -8.19 12.69
CA ASP A 201 -2.61 -8.29 11.74
C ASP A 201 -3.04 -6.90 11.29
N PHE A 202 -3.25 -6.76 9.99
CA PHE A 202 -3.66 -5.56 9.28
C PHE A 202 -4.95 -5.82 8.51
N VAL A 203 -5.74 -4.76 8.34
CA VAL A 203 -7.02 -4.82 7.62
C VAL A 203 -7.31 -3.49 6.91
N PHE A 204 -7.71 -3.55 5.65
CA PHE A 204 -8.17 -2.42 4.86
C PHE A 204 -9.57 -2.78 4.35
N TRP A 205 -10.60 -2.18 4.93
CA TRP A 205 -12.00 -2.58 4.70
C TRP A 205 -12.73 -1.59 3.82
N GLU A 206 -13.83 -2.01 3.21
CA GLU A 206 -14.68 -1.16 2.37
C GLU A 206 -16.13 -1.29 2.82
N GLY A 207 -16.65 -0.23 3.43
CA GLY A 207 -18.01 -0.19 3.96
C GLY A 207 -18.11 0.57 5.29
N PRO A 208 -19.34 0.85 5.75
CA PRO A 208 -19.58 1.72 6.91
C PRO A 208 -19.58 0.98 8.26
N ASN A 209 -19.59 -0.36 8.28
CA ASN A 209 -19.74 -1.17 9.48
C ASN A 209 -18.42 -1.46 10.20
N GLY A 210 -17.29 -1.28 9.51
CA GLY A 210 -15.95 -1.36 10.05
C GLY A 210 -15.21 -2.68 9.79
N PRO A 211 -13.94 -2.78 10.25
CA PRO A 211 -12.98 -3.82 9.86
C PRO A 211 -13.31 -5.25 10.28
N LYS A 212 -14.36 -5.45 11.09
CA LYS A 212 -14.80 -6.77 11.56
C LYS A 212 -16.09 -7.24 10.91
N ARG A 213 -16.68 -6.45 10.02
CA ARG A 213 -17.99 -6.70 9.43
C ARG A 213 -17.97 -6.54 7.92
N ASP A 214 -17.28 -5.52 7.43
CA ASP A 214 -17.20 -5.26 6.00
C ASP A 214 -16.13 -6.12 5.31
N PRO A 215 -16.26 -6.36 3.99
CA PRO A 215 -15.22 -6.96 3.18
C PRO A 215 -13.92 -6.17 3.25
N ALA A 216 -12.80 -6.88 3.26
CA ALA A 216 -11.50 -6.28 3.46
C ALA A 216 -10.38 -7.03 2.75
N LEU A 217 -9.32 -6.27 2.44
CA LEU A 217 -7.98 -6.80 2.25
C LEU A 217 -7.36 -7.05 3.63
N ILE A 218 -6.74 -8.21 3.80
CA ILE A 218 -6.12 -8.64 5.06
C ILE A 218 -4.64 -8.93 4.85
N LEU A 219 -3.82 -8.58 5.84
CA LEU A 219 -2.39 -8.87 5.85
C LEU A 219 -1.99 -9.29 7.25
N ARG A 220 -1.09 -10.26 7.34
CA ARG A 220 -0.41 -10.66 8.57
C ARG A 220 1.09 -10.69 8.34
N ILE A 221 1.82 -10.10 9.27
CA ILE A 221 3.28 -10.19 9.35
C ILE A 221 3.61 -11.03 10.57
N GLY A 222 4.02 -12.27 10.34
CA GLY A 222 4.47 -13.20 11.38
C GLY A 222 5.98 -13.24 11.50
N ALA A 223 6.48 -14.19 12.30
CA ALA A 223 7.90 -14.36 12.58
C ALA A 223 8.73 -14.82 11.37
N ALA A 224 8.13 -15.59 10.45
CA ALA A 224 8.83 -16.16 9.29
C ALA A 224 8.10 -15.92 7.95
N GLU A 225 6.82 -15.58 8.00
CA GLU A 225 5.98 -15.46 6.81
C GLU A 225 5.11 -14.20 6.83
N ILE A 226 4.71 -13.80 5.63
CA ILE A 226 3.65 -12.84 5.37
C ILE A 226 2.47 -13.59 4.78
N LEU A 227 1.28 -13.37 5.33
CA LEU A 227 0.03 -13.82 4.74
C LEU A 227 -0.73 -12.59 4.24
N LEU A 228 -1.26 -12.63 3.03
CA LEU A 228 -2.12 -11.57 2.51
C LEU A 228 -3.24 -12.11 1.63
N GLY A 229 -4.33 -11.39 1.54
CA GLY A 229 -5.44 -11.72 0.65
C GLY A 229 -6.67 -10.85 0.91
N CYS A 230 -7.86 -11.38 0.62
CA CYS A 230 -9.10 -10.68 0.90
C CYS A 230 -10.14 -11.60 1.54
N GLY A 231 -11.16 -11.01 2.14
CA GLY A 231 -12.24 -11.77 2.73
C GLY A 231 -13.19 -10.91 3.53
N VAL A 232 -14.06 -11.59 4.25
CA VAL A 232 -15.08 -11.01 5.11
C VAL A 232 -15.31 -11.94 6.28
N MET A 233 -15.48 -11.38 7.47
CA MET A 233 -15.82 -12.16 8.65
C MET A 233 -17.21 -12.80 8.48
N PRO A 234 -17.53 -13.86 9.24
CA PRO A 234 -18.86 -14.47 9.19
C PRO A 234 -19.98 -13.46 9.38
N ARG A 235 -20.90 -13.43 8.43
CA ARG A 235 -22.09 -12.59 8.42
C ARG A 235 -23.23 -13.26 9.17
N SER A 236 -24.21 -12.44 9.57
CA SER A 236 -25.47 -12.89 10.16
C SER A 236 -26.62 -11.97 9.74
N GLY A 237 -27.86 -12.44 9.86
CA GLY A 237 -29.05 -11.61 9.63
C GLY A 237 -29.12 -11.05 8.20
N PRO A 238 -29.46 -9.75 8.01
CA PRO A 238 -29.63 -9.14 6.70
C PRO A 238 -28.40 -9.26 5.79
N ALA A 239 -27.19 -9.08 6.32
CA ALA A 239 -25.96 -9.19 5.53
C ALA A 239 -25.74 -10.62 4.99
N LEU A 240 -26.05 -11.64 5.80
CA LEU A 240 -25.98 -13.03 5.34
C LEU A 240 -27.05 -13.35 4.29
N ALA A 241 -28.25 -12.76 4.42
CA ALA A 241 -29.31 -12.91 3.44
C ALA A 241 -28.92 -12.26 2.10
N ALA A 242 -28.34 -11.06 2.12
CA ALA A 242 -27.85 -10.37 0.92
C ALA A 242 -26.74 -11.15 0.21
N TYR A 243 -25.74 -11.61 0.96
CA TYR A 243 -24.69 -12.47 0.41
C TYR A 243 -25.26 -13.72 -0.26
N ARG A 244 -26.22 -14.40 0.39
CA ARG A 244 -26.89 -15.57 -0.21
C ARG A 244 -27.76 -15.20 -1.41
N GLY A 245 -28.36 -14.02 -1.43
CA GLY A 245 -29.07 -13.49 -2.59
C GLY A 245 -28.14 -13.29 -3.78
N ALA A 246 -26.97 -12.69 -3.56
CA ALA A 246 -25.95 -12.50 -4.59
C ALA A 246 -25.43 -13.82 -5.17
N LEU A 247 -25.39 -14.88 -4.36
CA LEU A 247 -25.01 -16.23 -4.81
C LEU A 247 -26.05 -16.91 -5.71
N ARG A 248 -27.25 -16.34 -5.91
CA ARG A 248 -28.26 -16.89 -6.83
C ARG A 248 -28.07 -16.44 -8.28
N ASP A 249 -27.15 -15.54 -8.54
CA ASP A 249 -26.77 -15.12 -9.89
C ASP A 249 -25.62 -15.99 -10.39
N ASP A 250 -25.96 -17.01 -11.18
CA ASP A 250 -24.99 -17.98 -11.70
C ASP A 250 -23.87 -17.33 -12.53
N ALA A 251 -24.16 -16.27 -13.27
CA ALA A 251 -23.15 -15.58 -14.08
C ALA A 251 -22.13 -14.85 -13.19
N ARG A 252 -22.61 -14.12 -12.16
CA ARG A 252 -21.72 -13.46 -11.18
C ARG A 252 -20.92 -14.47 -10.37
N VAL A 253 -21.52 -15.63 -10.04
CA VAL A 253 -20.82 -16.68 -9.29
C VAL A 253 -19.80 -17.42 -10.17
N ALA A 254 -20.10 -17.65 -11.45
CA ALA A 254 -19.14 -18.21 -12.39
C ALA A 254 -17.91 -17.30 -12.55
N ASP A 255 -18.11 -15.98 -12.61
CA ASP A 255 -17.03 -15.02 -12.62
C ASP A 255 -16.19 -15.03 -11.33
N LEU A 256 -16.85 -15.03 -10.15
CA LEU A 256 -16.19 -15.19 -8.87
C LEU A 256 -15.35 -16.48 -8.85
N ASN A 257 -15.92 -17.60 -9.32
CA ASN A 257 -15.22 -18.87 -9.39
C ASN A 257 -13.94 -18.78 -10.21
N ARG A 258 -14.00 -18.16 -11.39
CA ARG A 258 -12.84 -17.95 -12.26
C ARG A 258 -11.73 -17.17 -11.56
N HIS A 259 -12.08 -16.09 -10.85
CA HIS A 259 -11.10 -15.29 -10.12
C HIS A 259 -10.50 -16.04 -8.94
N VAL A 260 -11.32 -16.74 -8.15
CA VAL A 260 -10.85 -17.55 -7.02
C VAL A 260 -9.96 -18.69 -7.51
N THR A 261 -10.35 -19.42 -8.57
CA THR A 261 -9.54 -20.52 -9.12
C THR A 261 -8.19 -20.02 -9.64
N ARG A 262 -8.13 -18.89 -10.36
CA ARG A 262 -6.86 -18.30 -10.80
C ARG A 262 -5.92 -17.98 -9.63
N LEU A 263 -6.47 -17.50 -8.51
CA LEU A 263 -5.69 -17.23 -7.30
C LEU A 263 -5.25 -18.53 -6.62
N GLN A 264 -6.09 -19.57 -6.62
CA GLN A 264 -5.70 -20.89 -6.10
C GLN A 264 -4.57 -21.52 -6.94
N ASP A 265 -4.61 -21.36 -8.27
CA ASP A 265 -3.54 -21.79 -9.17
C ASP A 265 -2.21 -21.09 -8.89
N SER A 266 -2.23 -19.91 -8.26
CA SER A 266 -1.04 -19.19 -7.78
C SER A 266 -0.73 -19.41 -6.28
N GLY A 267 -1.39 -20.38 -5.64
CA GLY A 267 -1.13 -20.79 -4.27
C GLY A 267 -2.04 -20.15 -3.21
N ALA A 268 -3.14 -19.50 -3.60
CA ALA A 268 -4.12 -19.01 -2.64
C ALA A 268 -4.94 -20.14 -2.02
N GLU A 269 -5.21 -20.04 -0.72
CA GLU A 269 -6.05 -20.98 0.02
C GLU A 269 -7.38 -20.32 0.38
N LEU A 270 -8.48 -20.93 -0.04
CA LEU A 270 -9.82 -20.53 0.39
C LEU A 270 -10.11 -21.15 1.75
N SER A 271 -10.50 -20.32 2.72
CA SER A 271 -10.78 -20.76 4.09
C SER A 271 -11.80 -21.89 4.16
N GLU A 272 -11.70 -22.73 5.18
CA GLU A 272 -12.64 -23.84 5.39
C GLU A 272 -14.10 -23.39 5.47
N PRO A 273 -15.06 -24.25 5.06
CA PRO A 273 -16.48 -24.01 5.24
C PRO A 273 -16.87 -23.71 6.69
N THR A 274 -17.78 -22.75 6.90
CA THR A 274 -18.38 -22.52 8.22
C THR A 274 -19.57 -23.46 8.46
N ARG A 275 -20.05 -24.15 7.43
CA ARG A 275 -21.17 -25.09 7.46
C ARG A 275 -20.77 -26.44 6.89
N ARG A 276 -21.32 -27.51 7.46
CA ARG A 276 -21.18 -28.88 6.93
C ARG A 276 -22.13 -29.19 5.77
N HIS A 277 -23.29 -28.54 5.75
CA HIS A 277 -24.34 -28.79 4.75
C HIS A 277 -24.72 -27.49 4.03
N HIS A 278 -25.05 -27.61 2.75
CA HIS A 278 -25.50 -26.50 1.93
C HIS A 278 -26.82 -25.95 2.50
N PRO A 279 -26.95 -24.61 2.64
CA PRO A 279 -28.23 -24.02 3.02
C PRO A 279 -29.33 -24.34 2.01
N ALA A 280 -30.59 -24.31 2.45
CA ALA A 280 -31.73 -24.56 1.58
C ALA A 280 -31.74 -23.65 0.34
N GLY A 281 -32.04 -24.25 -0.81
CA GLY A 281 -32.11 -23.54 -2.09
C GLY A 281 -30.77 -23.28 -2.77
N PHE A 282 -29.70 -23.99 -2.37
CA PHE A 282 -28.44 -24.09 -3.10
C PHE A 282 -28.19 -25.54 -3.53
N ASP A 283 -27.87 -25.73 -4.81
CA ASP A 283 -27.46 -27.01 -5.37
C ASP A 283 -26.01 -27.35 -4.93
N PRO A 284 -25.78 -28.50 -4.27
CA PRO A 284 -24.43 -28.97 -3.92
C PRO A 284 -23.48 -29.17 -5.12
N ALA A 285 -24.00 -29.33 -6.33
CA ALA A 285 -23.22 -29.44 -7.56
C ALA A 285 -23.16 -28.12 -8.36
N GLY A 286 -23.89 -27.09 -7.92
CA GLY A 286 -24.01 -25.82 -8.62
C GLY A 286 -22.79 -24.90 -8.44
N PRO A 287 -22.68 -23.83 -9.24
CA PRO A 287 -21.54 -22.91 -9.20
C PRO A 287 -21.38 -22.22 -7.84
N ALA A 288 -22.46 -22.02 -7.09
CA ALA A 288 -22.45 -21.38 -5.77
C ALA A 288 -22.07 -22.31 -4.62
N ALA A 289 -21.99 -23.63 -4.83
CA ALA A 289 -21.87 -24.64 -3.79
C ALA A 289 -20.77 -24.31 -2.77
N ARG A 290 -19.54 -24.07 -3.25
CA ARG A 290 -18.41 -23.78 -2.36
C ARG A 290 -18.60 -22.48 -1.57
N PHE A 291 -19.25 -21.47 -2.11
CA PHE A 291 -19.45 -20.20 -1.41
C PHE A 291 -20.65 -20.24 -0.45
N ALA A 292 -21.68 -21.02 -0.76
CA ALA A 292 -22.90 -21.15 0.05
C ALA A 292 -22.64 -21.82 1.41
N LEU A 293 -21.60 -22.63 1.53
CA LEU A 293 -21.17 -23.25 2.79
C LEU A 293 -20.44 -22.28 3.75
N ARG A 294 -20.21 -21.03 3.33
CA ARG A 294 -19.38 -20.05 4.02
C ARG A 294 -20.20 -18.81 4.34
N ASP A 295 -20.54 -18.60 5.62
CA ASP A 295 -21.23 -17.38 6.07
C ASP A 295 -20.28 -16.16 6.06
N GLY A 296 -18.98 -16.42 6.03
CA GLY A 296 -17.90 -15.51 5.71
C GLY A 296 -16.68 -16.34 5.33
N TRP A 297 -15.71 -15.75 4.64
CA TRP A 297 -14.55 -16.47 4.15
C TRP A 297 -13.41 -15.54 3.81
N HIS A 298 -12.21 -16.10 3.75
CA HIS A 298 -11.02 -15.43 3.24
C HIS A 298 -10.32 -16.31 2.20
N LEU A 299 -9.64 -15.66 1.27
CA LEU A 299 -8.76 -16.27 0.28
C LEU A 299 -7.40 -15.62 0.44
N VAL A 300 -6.36 -16.40 0.74
CA VAL A 300 -5.05 -15.86 1.16
C VAL A 300 -3.88 -16.64 0.57
N ASN A 301 -2.80 -15.92 0.25
CA ASN A 301 -1.50 -16.52 -0.02
C ASN A 301 -0.58 -16.33 1.18
N ARG A 302 0.36 -17.25 1.34
CA ARG A 302 1.48 -17.16 2.28
C ARG A 302 2.80 -17.07 1.53
N TYR A 303 3.70 -16.25 2.04
CA TYR A 303 5.01 -16.03 1.48
C TYR A 303 6.04 -16.05 2.61
N PRO A 304 7.25 -16.59 2.41
CA PRO A 304 8.36 -16.30 3.31
C PRO A 304 8.61 -14.79 3.34
N HIS A 305 9.27 -14.31 4.38
CA HIS A 305 9.67 -12.90 4.45
C HIS A 305 10.41 -12.48 3.17
N PRO A 306 9.93 -11.44 2.48
CA PRO A 306 10.62 -10.92 1.32
C PRO A 306 11.84 -10.11 1.75
N ALA A 307 12.82 -9.94 0.85
CA ALA A 307 13.98 -9.09 1.11
C ALA A 307 13.58 -7.64 1.44
N GLU A 308 12.43 -7.22 0.95
CA GLU A 308 11.86 -5.89 1.14
C GLU A 308 11.31 -5.65 2.55
N ILE A 309 11.17 -6.67 3.41
CA ILE A 309 10.49 -6.55 4.72
C ILE A 309 11.09 -5.47 5.63
N THR A 310 12.40 -5.23 5.51
CA THR A 310 13.15 -4.21 6.25
C THR A 310 13.39 -2.94 5.44
N THR A 311 12.61 -2.71 4.37
CA THR A 311 12.77 -1.57 3.48
C THR A 311 11.43 -0.90 3.15
N PRO A 312 11.43 0.35 2.63
CA PRO A 312 10.22 1.00 2.09
C PRO A 312 9.53 0.22 0.96
N ALA A 313 10.27 -0.63 0.23
CA ALA A 313 9.77 -1.36 -0.93
C ALA A 313 8.69 -2.40 -0.58
N LEU A 314 8.56 -2.79 0.70
CA LEU A 314 7.51 -3.70 1.16
C LEU A 314 6.10 -3.20 0.79
N VAL A 315 5.90 -1.88 0.73
CA VAL A 315 4.62 -1.27 0.35
C VAL A 315 4.19 -1.73 -1.05
N ASN A 316 5.08 -1.61 -2.04
CA ASN A 316 4.78 -2.03 -3.40
C ASN A 316 4.72 -3.55 -3.51
N TRP A 317 5.62 -4.25 -2.80
CA TRP A 317 5.61 -5.71 -2.77
C TRP A 317 4.26 -6.29 -2.30
N CYS A 318 3.67 -5.69 -1.26
CA CYS A 318 2.35 -6.06 -0.76
C CYS A 318 1.24 -5.62 -1.73
N ALA A 319 1.29 -4.39 -2.23
CA ALA A 319 0.29 -3.87 -3.17
C ALA A 319 0.19 -4.72 -4.45
N ASP A 320 1.34 -5.10 -5.03
CA ASP A 320 1.41 -5.97 -6.21
C ASP A 320 0.70 -7.30 -5.98
N ARG A 321 0.75 -7.82 -4.75
CA ARG A 321 0.12 -9.07 -4.36
C ARG A 321 -1.34 -8.91 -3.93
N PHE A 322 -1.78 -7.70 -3.59
CA PHE A 322 -3.19 -7.41 -3.36
C PHE A 322 -3.99 -7.17 -4.64
N VAL A 323 -3.39 -6.60 -5.69
CA VAL A 323 -4.09 -6.29 -6.95
C VAL A 323 -4.85 -7.49 -7.53
N PRO A 324 -4.28 -8.71 -7.59
CA PRO A 324 -5.01 -9.89 -8.07
C PRO A 324 -6.29 -10.24 -7.30
N PHE A 325 -6.41 -9.81 -6.04
CA PHE A 325 -7.60 -10.01 -5.21
C PHE A 325 -8.70 -8.97 -5.45
N ALA A 326 -8.44 -7.89 -6.21
CA ALA A 326 -9.39 -6.80 -6.41
C ALA A 326 -10.75 -7.24 -6.97
N PRO A 327 -10.85 -8.15 -7.97
CA PRO A 327 -12.15 -8.62 -8.46
C PRO A 327 -12.94 -9.38 -7.39
N VAL A 328 -12.24 -10.19 -6.58
CA VAL A 328 -12.86 -10.95 -5.49
C VAL A 328 -13.35 -10.01 -4.37
N HIS A 329 -12.53 -9.03 -4.00
CA HIS A 329 -12.91 -7.98 -3.03
C HIS A 329 -14.12 -7.19 -3.52
N SER A 330 -14.13 -6.76 -4.78
CA SER A 330 -15.25 -6.03 -5.39
C SER A 330 -16.54 -6.85 -5.42
N TRP A 331 -16.45 -8.15 -5.73
CA TRP A 331 -17.62 -9.03 -5.67
C TRP A 331 -18.21 -9.08 -4.24
N LEU A 332 -17.34 -9.20 -3.22
CA LEU A 332 -17.76 -9.23 -1.82
C LEU A 332 -18.43 -7.93 -1.37
N THR A 333 -17.90 -6.75 -1.78
CA THR A 333 -18.49 -5.45 -1.42
C THR A 333 -19.85 -5.25 -2.07
N GLN A 334 -20.01 -5.61 -3.34
CA GLN A 334 -21.29 -5.52 -4.03
C GLN A 334 -22.34 -6.50 -3.47
N ALA A 335 -21.92 -7.68 -3.02
CA ALA A 335 -22.82 -8.65 -2.40
C ALA A 335 -23.48 -8.10 -1.12
N ASP A 336 -22.75 -7.29 -0.36
CA ASP A 336 -23.25 -6.68 0.89
C ASP A 336 -24.08 -5.40 0.64
N GLN A 337 -23.89 -4.70 -0.49
CA GLN A 337 -24.64 -3.49 -0.87
C GLN A 337 -26.06 -3.75 -1.39
N THR A 338 -26.38 -5.00 -1.75
CA THR A 338 -27.71 -5.37 -2.31
C THR A 338 -28.85 -5.17 -1.29
N VAL A 339 -28.53 -4.90 -0.01
CA VAL A 339 -29.49 -4.53 1.04
C VAL A 339 -30.02 -3.09 0.91
N SER A 340 -29.27 -2.17 0.30
CA SER A 340 -29.57 -0.73 0.37
C SER A 340 -30.47 -0.19 -0.76
N ALA A 341 -30.69 -0.95 -1.84
CA ALA A 341 -31.48 -0.49 -2.99
C ALA A 341 -32.97 -0.91 -2.95
N GLY A 342 -33.40 -1.58 -1.88
CA GLY A 342 -34.77 -2.09 -1.73
C GLY A 342 -35.44 -1.73 -0.40
N ALA A 343 -34.98 -0.68 0.28
CA ALA A 343 -35.57 -0.15 1.51
C ALA A 343 -36.26 1.19 1.25
#